data_AF-A0A932JJI0-F1
#
_entry.id   AF-A0A932JJI0-F1
#
_cell.length_a   1.000
_cell.length_b   1.000
_cell.length_c   1.000
_cell.angle_alpha   90.00
_cell.angle_beta   90.00
_cell.angle_gamma   90.00
#
_symmetry.space_group_name_H-M   'P 1'
#
loop_
_entity.id
_entity.type
_entity.pdbx_description
1 polymer ?
#
loop_
_entity_poly.entity_id
_entity_poly.type
_entity_poly.pdbx_seq_one_letter_code
_entity_poly.pdbx_strand_id
1 'polypeptide(L)'
;MNINQTSLLPLVIGITGHRNIRAEDKPILTSKIISFFDELTTLYPNTPLLLLSPLAEGADRLAAEIAFEKGIEVVAPLPFNSELYEKDFSTPELLNEFRELTRKAKYTFELPILEGSTYETISNYGAARDKQYALVGSYIARHCQILLALWDGVQSELVGSTAQVVHFKLEGIPYPYIYQNPLDIIESGPVYHIVTPREGEFDSINDSFGNKWIYPEGDVDKRKKEFNQIFQRIEQFNKDVKEFSNILTARKPISKQYVIPTDTIKRIPFSLTQTLDRYSTADVLAGFFQARTLRTLLWLFILVFIVVSAQVASYIATGNPWILLTYILGLGVAYTWYLWAHRGEFEKKYLDYRALAEGLRIQLFWEISGISNNIADHYMRKQKGELDWIRNAVIAWSIPEEGSSQDELLYGSTIEARLKFVGTHWITDQYNYFRKAALRDRKKLERFRFWGNIFFIAGLILATLETSFDFFLASNPLTKITLVIGVAQVIGALMHGYSEKRLLNEQSRQYTRMGTLFSNAKRYYELQLADGLHESAKSLIIELGKEALVENGDWVLLHRERPMEVPKAG
;
A
#
# COMPACT_ATOMS: atom_id res chain seq x y z
N MET A 1 -5.49 12.45 21.41
CA MET A 1 -5.90 12.07 20.05
C MET A 1 -6.43 10.65 20.06
N ASN A 2 -7.54 10.41 19.35
CA ASN A 2 -8.12 9.08 19.22
C ASN A 2 -7.15 8.21 18.41
N ILE A 3 -6.67 7.09 18.97
CA ILE A 3 -5.60 6.22 18.40
C ILE A 3 -5.92 5.74 16.96
N ASN A 4 -7.18 5.88 16.52
CA ASN A 4 -7.65 5.52 15.19
C ASN A 4 -7.48 6.62 14.12
N GLN A 5 -7.31 7.91 14.48
CA GLN A 5 -7.22 8.98 13.48
C GLN A 5 -5.86 9.05 12.77
N THR A 6 -4.76 8.74 13.46
CA THR A 6 -3.39 8.76 12.90
C THR A 6 -3.09 7.60 11.94
N SER A 7 -3.93 6.57 11.98
CA SER A 7 -3.82 5.37 11.13
C SER A 7 -4.65 5.43 9.85
N LEU A 8 -5.52 6.44 9.69
CA LEU A 8 -6.27 6.61 8.45
C LEU A 8 -5.34 7.14 7.36
N LEU A 9 -5.56 6.66 6.16
CA LEU A 9 -4.83 7.07 4.97
C LEU A 9 -5.60 8.22 4.30
N PRO A 10 -5.06 9.45 4.24
CA PRO A 10 -5.78 10.53 3.60
C PRO A 10 -5.78 10.40 2.08
N LEU A 11 -6.80 10.97 1.43
CA LEU A 11 -6.74 11.32 0.02
C LEU A 11 -6.15 12.73 -0.09
N VAL A 12 -4.90 12.78 -0.55
CA VAL A 12 -4.11 14.01 -0.64
C VAL A 12 -4.42 14.72 -1.97
N ILE A 13 -4.91 15.95 -1.84
CA ILE A 13 -5.11 16.88 -2.94
C ILE A 13 -3.98 17.90 -2.92
N GLY A 14 -3.27 18.06 -4.03
CA GLY A 14 -2.33 19.15 -4.23
C GLY A 14 -3.03 20.32 -4.90
N ILE A 15 -2.66 21.56 -4.60
CA ILE A 15 -3.14 22.73 -5.34
C ILE A 15 -1.99 23.40 -6.09
N THR A 16 -2.29 23.85 -7.30
CA THR A 16 -1.49 24.84 -8.02
C THR A 16 -2.41 25.78 -8.78
N GLY A 17 -2.08 27.06 -8.83
CA GLY A 17 -2.79 27.99 -9.68
C GLY A 17 -2.13 29.35 -9.82
N HIS A 18 -2.78 30.23 -10.57
CA HIS A 18 -2.28 31.58 -10.80
C HIS A 18 -2.33 32.43 -9.53
N ARG A 19 -1.33 33.31 -9.37
CA ARG A 19 -1.30 34.30 -8.28
C ARG A 19 -2.27 35.46 -8.53
N ASN A 20 -2.41 35.86 -9.80
CA ASN A 20 -3.24 36.98 -10.26
C ASN A 20 -4.60 36.50 -10.79
N ILE A 21 -5.45 35.98 -9.89
CA ILE A 21 -6.84 35.63 -10.22
C ILE A 21 -7.72 36.88 -10.24
N ARG A 22 -8.64 36.99 -11.20
CA ARG A 22 -9.57 38.12 -11.30
C ARG A 22 -10.51 38.15 -10.10
N ALA A 23 -10.79 39.34 -9.58
CA ALA A 23 -11.68 39.50 -8.44
C ALA A 23 -13.12 39.06 -8.75
N GLU A 24 -13.61 39.32 -9.98
CA GLU A 24 -14.94 38.88 -10.43
C GLU A 24 -15.11 37.35 -10.52
N ASP A 25 -14.02 36.61 -10.71
CA ASP A 25 -14.05 35.16 -10.91
C ASP A 25 -14.07 34.39 -9.60
N LYS A 26 -13.59 35.01 -8.50
CA LYS A 26 -13.47 34.38 -7.18
C LYS A 26 -14.75 33.67 -6.74
N PRO A 27 -15.97 34.24 -6.83
CA PRO A 27 -17.18 33.54 -6.42
C PRO A 27 -17.46 32.24 -7.19
N ILE A 28 -17.21 32.24 -8.51
CA ILE A 28 -17.42 31.06 -9.37
C ILE A 28 -16.36 30.00 -9.06
N LEU A 29 -15.11 30.40 -8.89
CA LEU A 29 -14.01 29.51 -8.50
C LEU A 29 -14.29 28.88 -7.13
N THR A 30 -14.74 29.65 -6.15
CA THR A 30 -15.15 29.16 -4.82
C THR A 30 -16.22 28.08 -4.95
N SER A 31 -17.28 28.33 -5.71
CA SER A 31 -18.36 27.35 -5.92
C SER A 31 -17.83 26.04 -6.53
N LYS A 32 -16.89 26.11 -7.49
CA LYS A 32 -16.31 24.93 -8.13
C LYS A 32 -15.38 24.14 -7.21
N ILE A 33 -14.58 24.82 -6.40
CA ILE A 33 -13.70 24.16 -5.41
C ILE A 33 -14.55 23.46 -4.35
N ILE A 34 -15.60 24.12 -3.85
CA ILE A 34 -16.55 23.52 -2.90
C ILE A 34 -17.17 22.25 -3.49
N SER A 35 -17.70 22.34 -4.72
CA SER A 35 -18.30 21.19 -5.42
C SER A 35 -17.30 20.04 -5.60
N PHE A 36 -16.03 20.34 -5.88
CA PHE A 36 -14.98 19.32 -6.02
C PHE A 36 -14.72 18.61 -4.69
N PHE A 37 -14.57 19.33 -3.59
CA PHE A 37 -14.39 18.72 -2.27
C PHE A 37 -15.63 17.94 -1.81
N ASP A 38 -16.83 18.42 -2.11
CA ASP A 38 -18.09 17.73 -1.79
C ASP A 38 -18.25 16.43 -2.58
N GLU A 39 -17.88 16.43 -3.86
CA GLU A 39 -17.86 15.22 -4.69
C GLU A 39 -16.92 14.16 -4.09
N LEU A 40 -15.68 14.53 -3.75
CA LEU A 40 -14.72 13.60 -3.16
C LEU A 40 -15.19 13.07 -1.80
N THR A 41 -15.76 13.93 -0.96
CA THR A 41 -16.29 13.53 0.36
C THR A 41 -17.48 12.56 0.20
N THR A 42 -18.29 12.75 -0.82
CA THR A 42 -19.43 11.87 -1.13
C THR A 42 -18.97 10.51 -1.66
N LEU A 43 -17.95 10.50 -2.52
CA LEU A 43 -17.39 9.28 -3.11
C LEU A 43 -16.58 8.45 -2.11
N TYR A 44 -15.88 9.11 -1.18
CA TYR A 44 -14.96 8.49 -0.23
C TYR A 44 -15.27 8.86 1.23
N PRO A 45 -16.44 8.47 1.75
CA PRO A 45 -16.93 8.92 3.06
C PRO A 45 -16.11 8.43 4.24
N ASN A 46 -15.28 7.38 4.08
CA ASN A 46 -14.40 6.90 5.14
C ASN A 46 -12.99 7.49 5.09
N THR A 47 -12.66 8.23 4.04
CA THR A 47 -11.31 8.73 3.77
C THR A 47 -11.21 10.21 4.09
N PRO A 48 -10.32 10.62 5.01
CA PRO A 48 -10.09 12.04 5.26
C PRO A 48 -9.42 12.69 4.04
N LEU A 49 -9.82 13.91 3.71
CA LEU A 49 -9.13 14.71 2.70
C LEU A 49 -7.99 15.49 3.35
N LEU A 50 -6.88 15.66 2.62
CA LEU A 50 -5.74 16.48 3.03
C LEU A 50 -5.36 17.39 1.86
N LEU A 51 -5.28 18.70 2.08
CA LEU A 51 -4.81 19.65 1.08
C LEU A 51 -3.32 19.96 1.28
N LEU A 52 -2.51 19.76 0.24
CA LEU A 52 -1.14 20.25 0.15
C LEU A 52 -1.12 21.57 -0.63
N SER A 53 -0.87 22.68 0.08
CA SER A 53 -0.86 24.04 -0.49
C SER A 53 0.34 24.83 0.03
N PRO A 54 1.12 25.51 -0.83
CA PRO A 54 2.19 26.40 -0.37
C PRO A 54 1.67 27.74 0.17
N LEU A 55 0.33 27.89 0.26
CA LEU A 55 -0.38 29.09 0.75
C LEU A 55 0.00 30.37 0.00
N ALA A 56 0.48 30.24 -1.23
CA ALA A 56 0.81 31.36 -2.09
C ALA A 56 -0.44 32.21 -2.37
N GLU A 57 -0.24 33.48 -2.68
CA GLU A 57 -1.33 34.37 -3.09
C GLU A 57 -2.10 33.83 -4.29
N GLY A 58 -3.39 34.16 -4.38
CA GLY A 58 -4.26 33.77 -5.50
C GLY A 58 -4.94 32.43 -5.27
N ALA A 59 -4.82 31.52 -6.24
CA ALA A 59 -5.53 30.25 -6.26
C ALA A 59 -5.19 29.33 -5.06
N ASP A 60 -3.92 29.24 -4.69
CA ASP A 60 -3.44 28.37 -3.62
C ASP A 60 -4.03 28.77 -2.25
N ARG A 61 -4.13 30.08 -2.01
CA ARG A 61 -4.81 30.67 -0.85
C ARG A 61 -6.31 30.39 -0.87
N LEU A 62 -6.98 30.67 -1.99
CA LEU A 62 -8.43 30.47 -2.11
C LEU A 62 -8.83 29.02 -1.82
N ALA A 63 -8.09 28.04 -2.35
CA ALA A 63 -8.33 26.64 -2.08
C ALA A 63 -8.08 26.27 -0.60
N ALA A 64 -7.06 26.86 0.04
CA ALA A 64 -6.75 26.62 1.45
C ALA A 64 -7.83 27.19 2.38
N GLU A 65 -8.34 28.40 2.12
CA GLU A 65 -9.44 29.00 2.87
C GLU A 65 -10.69 28.11 2.85
N ILE A 66 -11.08 27.66 1.65
CA ILE A 66 -12.23 26.76 1.48
C ILE A 66 -11.99 25.42 2.17
N ALA A 67 -10.77 24.87 2.10
CA ALA A 67 -10.44 23.64 2.81
C ALA A 67 -10.63 23.80 4.33
N PHE A 68 -10.16 24.91 4.92
CA PHE A 68 -10.37 25.19 6.34
C PHE A 68 -11.85 25.31 6.70
N GLU A 69 -12.66 26.00 5.89
CA GLU A 69 -14.10 26.14 6.10
C GLU A 69 -14.83 24.77 6.09
N LYS A 70 -14.34 23.84 5.27
CA LYS A 70 -14.89 22.48 5.18
C LYS A 70 -14.32 21.50 6.21
N GLY A 71 -13.42 21.95 7.09
CA GLY A 71 -12.74 21.11 8.08
C GLY A 71 -11.74 20.12 7.46
N ILE A 72 -11.25 20.41 6.25
CA ILE A 72 -10.19 19.65 5.58
C ILE A 72 -8.85 20.12 6.17
N GLU A 73 -8.00 19.17 6.53
CA GLU A 73 -6.66 19.49 7.02
C GLU A 73 -5.81 20.06 5.88
N VAL A 74 -5.00 21.08 6.18
CA VAL A 74 -4.08 21.70 5.21
C VAL A 74 -2.65 21.54 5.71
N VAL A 75 -1.73 21.10 4.86
CA VAL A 75 -0.30 21.02 5.14
C VAL A 75 0.45 21.88 4.13
N ALA A 76 1.35 22.74 4.61
CA ALA A 76 2.03 23.72 3.79
C ALA A 76 3.54 23.46 3.62
N PRO A 77 3.97 22.88 2.47
CA PRO A 77 5.37 22.87 2.11
C PRO A 77 5.80 24.27 1.66
N LEU A 78 6.79 24.83 2.35
CA LEU A 78 7.36 26.15 2.03
C LEU A 78 8.63 25.99 1.18
N PRO A 79 8.86 26.88 0.21
CA PRO A 79 10.03 26.80 -0.66
C PRO A 79 11.33 26.97 0.09
N PHE A 80 11.35 27.83 1.11
CA PHE A 80 12.50 28.14 1.94
C PHE A 80 11.98 28.70 3.26
N ASN A 81 12.87 29.24 4.09
CA ASN A 81 12.50 29.69 5.42
C ASN A 81 11.38 30.73 5.45
N SER A 82 10.51 30.61 6.46
CA SER A 82 9.30 31.44 6.58
C SER A 82 9.62 32.94 6.51
N GLU A 83 10.71 33.39 7.16
CA GLU A 83 11.11 34.80 7.18
C GLU A 83 11.43 35.37 5.77
N LEU A 84 12.02 34.56 4.90
CA LEU A 84 12.31 34.98 3.52
C LEU A 84 11.06 34.92 2.65
N TYR A 85 10.17 33.96 2.91
CA TYR A 85 8.93 33.78 2.15
C TYR A 85 7.90 34.85 2.45
N GLU A 86 7.85 35.34 3.70
CA GLU A 86 7.04 36.49 4.09
C GLU A 86 7.35 37.75 3.28
N LYS A 87 8.55 37.88 2.69
CA LYS A 87 8.92 39.02 1.83
C LYS A 87 8.27 38.98 0.44
N ASP A 88 7.64 37.88 0.07
CA ASP A 88 6.95 37.72 -1.23
C ASP A 88 5.52 38.28 -1.23
N PHE A 89 5.04 38.73 -0.07
CA PHE A 89 3.71 39.32 0.07
C PHE A 89 3.81 40.84 -0.03
N SER A 90 3.14 41.39 -1.03
CA SER A 90 3.27 42.78 -1.46
C SER A 90 2.63 43.79 -0.50
N THR A 91 1.64 43.37 0.30
CA THR A 91 0.96 44.24 1.27
C THR A 91 0.94 43.65 2.68
N PRO A 92 0.89 44.49 3.74
CA PRO A 92 0.77 44.04 5.12
C PRO A 92 -0.46 43.16 5.38
N GLU A 93 -1.56 43.40 4.67
CA GLU A 93 -2.80 42.62 4.78
C GLU A 93 -2.59 41.19 4.26
N LEU A 94 -1.98 41.03 3.07
CA LEU A 94 -1.68 39.73 2.48
C LEU A 94 -0.69 38.92 3.33
N LEU A 95 0.27 39.61 3.97
CA LEU A 95 1.21 38.99 4.90
C LEU A 95 0.50 38.52 6.19
N ASN A 96 -0.39 39.34 6.74
CA ASN A 96 -1.15 38.95 7.93
C ASN A 96 -2.07 37.76 7.64
N GLU A 97 -2.74 37.75 6.49
CA GLU A 97 -3.52 36.60 6.02
C GLU A 97 -2.66 35.33 5.89
N PHE A 98 -1.48 35.43 5.27
CA PHE A 98 -0.55 34.30 5.18
C PHE A 98 -0.17 33.76 6.57
N ARG A 99 0.16 34.63 7.52
CA ARG A 99 0.48 34.23 8.91
C ARG A 99 -0.70 33.57 9.61
N GLU A 100 -1.93 34.05 9.39
CA GLU A 100 -3.14 33.42 9.91
C GLU A 100 -3.36 32.02 9.31
N LEU A 101 -3.17 31.86 7.99
CA LEU A 101 -3.33 30.57 7.31
C LEU A 101 -2.26 29.57 7.75
N THR A 102 -1.01 30.00 7.89
CA THR A 102 0.09 29.19 8.42
C THR A 102 -0.20 28.71 9.84
N ARG A 103 -0.87 29.51 10.68
CA ARG A 103 -1.29 29.11 12.03
C ARG A 103 -2.48 28.14 12.04
N LYS A 104 -3.36 28.23 11.04
CA LYS A 104 -4.50 27.30 10.85
C LYS A 104 -4.08 25.98 10.20
N ALA A 105 -3.03 26.01 9.37
CA ALA A 105 -2.48 24.82 8.75
C ALA A 105 -2.16 23.79 9.83
N LYS A 106 -2.45 22.52 9.53
CA LYS A 106 -2.13 21.41 10.41
C LYS A 106 -0.64 21.44 10.73
N TYR A 107 0.20 21.50 9.69
CA TYR A 107 1.66 21.58 9.76
C TYR A 107 2.24 22.43 8.62
N THR A 108 3.38 23.07 8.88
CA THR A 108 4.21 23.74 7.87
C THR A 108 5.65 23.25 7.99
N PHE A 109 6.34 23.09 6.87
CA PHE A 109 7.74 22.67 6.84
C PHE A 109 8.45 23.24 5.63
N GLU A 110 9.77 23.37 5.76
CA GLU A 110 10.63 23.97 4.74
C GLU A 110 11.28 22.86 3.90
N LEU A 111 11.26 23.01 2.57
CA LEU A 111 11.99 22.12 1.69
C LEU A 111 13.49 22.44 1.72
N PRO A 112 14.36 21.41 1.59
CA PRO A 112 15.80 21.63 1.56
C PRO A 112 16.19 22.50 0.36
N ILE A 113 17.22 23.32 0.54
CA ILE A 113 17.79 24.11 -0.55
C ILE A 113 18.37 23.14 -1.60
N LEU A 114 18.01 23.36 -2.86
CA LEU A 114 18.54 22.58 -3.98
C LEU A 114 20.07 22.63 -4.04
N GLU A 115 20.67 21.50 -4.44
CA GLU A 115 22.12 21.39 -4.63
C GLU A 115 22.62 22.48 -5.59
N GLY A 116 23.70 23.16 -5.21
CA GLY A 116 24.25 24.30 -5.96
C GLY A 116 23.56 25.64 -5.71
N SER A 117 22.55 25.71 -4.84
CA SER A 117 21.95 26.97 -4.37
C SER A 117 22.31 27.25 -2.90
N THR A 118 22.31 28.51 -2.52
CA THR A 118 22.51 28.97 -1.13
C THR A 118 21.41 29.96 -0.72
N TYR A 119 21.25 30.18 0.59
CA TYR A 119 20.32 31.20 1.12
C TYR A 119 20.54 32.58 0.48
N GLU A 120 21.79 32.95 0.20
CA GLU A 120 22.12 34.21 -0.46
C GLU A 120 21.59 34.27 -1.89
N THR A 121 21.74 33.18 -2.66
CA THR A 121 21.28 33.13 -4.06
C THR A 121 19.76 33.11 -4.21
N ILE A 122 19.04 32.52 -3.26
CA ILE A 122 17.56 32.47 -3.27
C ILE A 122 16.93 33.71 -2.65
N SER A 123 17.71 34.53 -1.94
CA SER A 123 17.21 35.73 -1.27
C SER A 123 16.68 36.80 -2.25
N ASN A 124 17.21 36.81 -3.47
CA ASN A 124 16.77 37.71 -4.54
C ASN A 124 15.95 36.95 -5.59
N TYR A 125 15.07 37.65 -6.30
CA TYR A 125 14.37 37.10 -7.46
C TYR A 125 15.36 36.68 -8.55
N GLY A 126 15.17 35.50 -9.12
CA GLY A 126 16.00 34.94 -10.17
C GLY A 126 15.95 33.42 -10.22
N ALA A 127 16.72 32.84 -11.14
CA ALA A 127 16.62 31.42 -11.50
C ALA A 127 16.81 30.44 -10.32
N ALA A 128 17.63 30.78 -9.32
CA ALA A 128 17.81 29.94 -8.13
C ALA A 128 16.54 29.88 -7.27
N ARG A 129 15.86 31.02 -7.10
CA ARG A 129 14.58 31.11 -6.37
C ARG A 129 13.46 30.45 -7.15
N ASP A 130 13.41 30.65 -8.47
CA ASP A 130 12.40 30.01 -9.36
C ASP A 130 12.48 28.49 -9.29
N LYS A 131 13.69 27.93 -9.28
CA LYS A 131 13.91 26.48 -9.08
C LYS A 131 13.40 26.00 -7.72
N GLN A 132 13.48 26.82 -6.68
CA GLN A 132 12.97 26.46 -5.36
C GLN A 132 11.43 26.43 -5.33
N TYR A 133 10.74 27.35 -6.03
CA TYR A 133 9.29 27.23 -6.24
C TYR A 133 8.93 26.00 -7.08
N ALA A 134 9.71 25.70 -8.13
CA ALA A 134 9.53 24.47 -8.91
C ALA A 134 9.74 23.21 -8.04
N LEU A 135 10.66 23.24 -7.08
CA LEU A 135 10.83 22.15 -6.11
C LEU A 135 9.56 21.96 -5.26
N VAL A 136 8.93 23.03 -4.77
CA VAL A 136 7.63 22.93 -4.07
C VAL A 136 6.55 22.34 -4.98
N GLY A 137 6.45 22.83 -6.22
CA GLY A 137 5.53 22.29 -7.20
C GLY A 137 5.74 20.80 -7.45
N SER A 138 6.99 20.36 -7.58
CA SER A 138 7.34 18.95 -7.76
C SER A 138 7.00 18.10 -6.52
N TYR A 139 7.23 18.62 -5.31
CA TYR A 139 6.87 17.98 -4.06
C TYR A 139 5.36 17.78 -3.98
N ILE A 140 4.57 18.83 -4.28
CA ILE A 140 3.10 18.73 -4.29
C ILE A 140 2.63 17.72 -5.33
N ALA A 141 3.14 17.78 -6.57
CA ALA A 141 2.75 16.86 -7.64
C ALA A 141 3.02 15.39 -7.28
N ARG A 142 4.14 15.13 -6.62
CA ARG A 142 4.52 13.81 -6.12
C ARG A 142 3.66 13.31 -4.97
N HIS A 143 3.45 14.15 -3.96
CA HIS A 143 2.81 13.75 -2.72
C HIS A 143 1.27 13.81 -2.74
N CYS A 144 0.67 14.43 -3.76
CA CYS A 144 -0.77 14.37 -3.97
C CYS A 144 -1.19 13.14 -4.80
N GLN A 145 -2.39 12.62 -4.56
CA GLN A 145 -3.05 11.69 -5.48
C GLN A 145 -3.78 12.41 -6.60
N ILE A 146 -4.35 13.59 -6.30
CA ILE A 146 -5.07 14.45 -7.26
C ILE A 146 -4.45 15.84 -7.20
N LEU A 147 -4.10 16.42 -8.35
CA LEU A 147 -3.71 17.83 -8.42
C LEU A 147 -4.91 18.66 -8.85
N LEU A 148 -5.39 19.55 -7.99
CA LEU A 148 -6.34 20.60 -8.33
C LEU A 148 -5.56 21.75 -8.99
N ALA A 149 -5.88 22.05 -10.25
CA ALA A 149 -5.20 23.09 -11.02
C ALA A 149 -6.17 24.21 -11.40
N LEU A 150 -5.90 25.42 -10.91
CA LEU A 150 -6.60 26.66 -11.31
C LEU A 150 -5.73 27.41 -12.32
N TRP A 151 -5.94 27.10 -13.59
CA TRP A 151 -5.01 27.43 -14.67
C TRP A 151 -5.77 27.84 -15.94
N ASP A 152 -5.19 28.71 -16.75
CA ASP A 152 -5.75 29.19 -18.03
C ASP A 152 -5.66 28.13 -19.15
N GLY A 153 -4.86 27.08 -18.98
CA GLY A 153 -4.62 26.09 -20.03
C GLY A 153 -3.48 26.45 -20.99
N VAL A 154 -2.82 27.60 -20.77
CA VAL A 154 -1.72 28.09 -21.61
C VAL A 154 -0.38 27.55 -21.11
N GLN A 155 0.36 26.95 -22.03
CA GLN A 155 1.69 26.41 -21.75
C GLN A 155 2.69 27.51 -21.40
N SER A 156 3.64 27.21 -20.52
CA SER A 156 4.63 28.17 -20.04
C SER A 156 6.01 27.50 -19.90
N GLU A 157 7.04 28.15 -20.43
CA GLU A 157 8.45 27.76 -20.24
C GLU A 157 9.05 28.30 -18.93
N LEU A 158 8.31 29.15 -18.21
CA LEU A 158 8.76 29.71 -16.93
C LEU A 158 8.89 28.61 -15.86
N VAL A 159 10.05 28.57 -15.21
CA VAL A 159 10.32 27.68 -14.09
C VAL A 159 9.47 28.08 -12.88
N GLY A 160 8.88 27.10 -12.21
CA GLY A 160 7.97 27.30 -11.08
C GLY A 160 6.56 27.71 -11.48
N SER A 161 6.22 27.75 -12.77
CA SER A 161 4.88 28.12 -13.23
C SER A 161 3.83 27.02 -12.99
N THR A 162 2.56 27.41 -12.91
CA THR A 162 1.41 26.51 -12.77
C THR A 162 1.40 25.42 -13.86
N ALA A 163 1.70 25.77 -15.12
CA ALA A 163 1.76 24.81 -16.22
C ALA A 163 2.85 23.75 -15.99
N GLN A 164 4.01 24.14 -15.44
CA GLN A 164 5.08 23.19 -15.11
C GLN A 164 4.65 22.20 -14.03
N VAL A 165 3.91 22.64 -13.01
CA VAL A 165 3.40 21.74 -11.95
C VAL A 165 2.35 20.77 -12.50
N VAL A 166 1.50 21.23 -13.42
CA VAL A 166 0.56 20.37 -14.15
C VAL A 166 1.31 19.30 -14.94
N HIS A 167 2.39 19.66 -15.64
CA HIS A 167 3.25 18.70 -16.35
C HIS A 167 3.95 17.73 -15.42
N PHE A 168 4.46 18.19 -14.28
CA PHE A 168 5.02 17.30 -13.26
C PHE A 168 4.03 16.23 -12.82
N LYS A 169 2.74 16.57 -12.75
CA LYS A 169 1.72 15.61 -12.39
C LYS A 169 1.34 14.65 -13.52
N LEU A 170 1.25 15.13 -14.76
CA LEU A 170 0.78 14.34 -15.90
C LEU A 170 1.88 13.51 -16.55
N GLU A 171 3.06 14.10 -16.72
CA GLU A 171 4.19 13.55 -17.48
C GLU A 171 5.31 13.07 -16.57
N GLY A 172 5.34 13.58 -15.33
CA GLY A 172 6.30 13.23 -14.29
C GLY A 172 7.34 14.28 -13.99
N ILE A 173 8.12 14.03 -12.93
CA ILE A 173 9.05 15.01 -12.37
C ILE A 173 10.47 14.74 -12.89
N PRO A 174 11.13 15.71 -13.54
CA PRO A 174 12.49 15.56 -14.03
C PRO A 174 13.55 15.84 -12.94
N TYR A 175 14.79 15.41 -13.22
CA TYR A 175 15.98 15.90 -12.49
C TYR A 175 16.12 17.42 -12.68
N PRO A 176 16.56 18.20 -11.66
CA PRO A 176 17.08 17.79 -10.35
C PRO A 176 16.02 17.65 -9.24
N TYR A 177 14.74 17.86 -9.54
CA TYR A 177 13.69 17.87 -8.51
C TYR A 177 13.45 16.49 -7.90
N ILE A 178 13.69 15.44 -8.68
CA ILE A 178 13.73 14.09 -8.16
C ILE A 178 14.87 13.27 -8.76
N TYR A 179 15.50 12.46 -7.93
CA TYR A 179 16.43 11.43 -8.39
C TYR A 179 15.66 10.12 -8.57
N GLN A 180 15.29 9.81 -9.82
CA GLN A 180 14.70 8.53 -10.20
C GLN A 180 15.69 7.77 -11.09
N ASN A 181 15.71 6.44 -10.99
CA ASN A 181 16.45 5.66 -11.97
C ASN A 181 15.82 5.91 -13.36
N PRO A 182 16.60 6.18 -14.42
CA PRO A 182 16.04 6.40 -15.76
C PRO A 182 15.19 5.23 -16.30
N LEU A 183 15.37 4.03 -15.73
CA LEU A 183 14.59 2.83 -16.06
C LEU A 183 13.37 2.63 -15.16
N ASP A 184 13.20 3.46 -14.13
CA ASP A 184 12.01 3.43 -13.28
C ASP A 184 10.82 4.02 -14.03
N ILE A 185 9.64 3.54 -13.66
CA ILE A 185 8.39 4.01 -14.23
C ILE A 185 8.10 5.38 -13.64
N ILE A 186 7.90 6.35 -14.54
CA ILE A 186 7.58 7.72 -14.18
C ILE A 186 6.26 7.79 -13.40
N GLU A 187 6.32 8.42 -12.22
CA GLU A 187 5.15 8.73 -11.39
C GLU A 187 4.31 9.82 -12.04
N SER A 188 3.03 9.54 -12.23
CA SER A 188 2.06 10.49 -12.76
C SER A 188 0.69 10.26 -12.12
N GLY A 189 -0.20 11.24 -12.22
CA GLY A 189 -1.54 11.16 -11.66
C GLY A 189 -2.53 12.11 -12.33
N PRO A 190 -3.81 12.03 -11.95
CA PRO A 190 -4.86 12.87 -12.52
C PRO A 190 -4.76 14.32 -12.05
N VAL A 191 -5.15 15.23 -12.93
CA VAL A 191 -5.32 16.66 -12.66
C VAL A 191 -6.80 17.01 -12.79
N TYR A 192 -7.36 17.64 -11.77
CA TYR A 192 -8.67 18.28 -11.87
C TYR A 192 -8.46 19.75 -12.25
N HIS A 193 -8.68 20.06 -13.52
CA HIS A 193 -8.45 21.38 -14.08
C HIS A 193 -9.73 22.22 -14.00
N ILE A 194 -9.65 23.36 -13.32
CA ILE A 194 -10.63 24.44 -13.37
C ILE A 194 -10.02 25.55 -14.22
N VAL A 195 -10.69 25.92 -15.32
CA VAL A 195 -10.23 27.02 -16.18
C VAL A 195 -10.25 28.31 -15.37
N THR A 196 -9.10 28.98 -15.27
CA THR A 196 -8.93 30.21 -14.48
C THR A 196 -8.09 31.21 -15.28
N PRO A 197 -8.73 32.21 -15.92
CA PRO A 197 -8.03 33.28 -16.63
C PRO A 197 -7.18 34.15 -15.71
N ARG A 198 -6.12 34.74 -16.25
CA ARG A 198 -5.30 35.72 -15.54
C ARG A 198 -5.93 37.11 -15.57
N GLU A 199 -5.65 37.89 -14.54
CA GLU A 199 -5.87 39.34 -14.56
C GLU A 199 -5.05 39.98 -15.70
N GLY A 200 -5.70 40.72 -16.59
CA GLY A 200 -5.08 41.40 -17.75
C GLY A 200 -5.16 40.68 -19.11
N GLU A 201 -5.56 39.40 -19.16
CA GLU A 201 -5.75 38.67 -20.43
C GLU A 201 -7.21 38.77 -20.94
N PHE A 202 -7.56 39.85 -21.65
CA PHE A 202 -8.89 40.00 -22.22
C PHE A 202 -9.13 39.08 -23.45
N ASP A 203 -10.28 38.39 -23.44
CA ASP A 203 -11.07 37.99 -24.62
C ASP A 203 -10.58 36.89 -25.60
N SER A 204 -10.08 35.73 -25.15
CA SER A 204 -9.92 34.58 -26.10
C SER A 204 -10.31 33.19 -25.62
N ILE A 205 -10.56 32.98 -24.32
CA ILE A 205 -11.09 31.71 -23.82
C ILE A 205 -12.55 31.97 -23.48
N ASN A 206 -13.48 31.40 -24.24
CA ASN A 206 -14.91 31.42 -23.94
C ASN A 206 -15.16 31.36 -22.43
N ASP A 207 -16.01 32.27 -21.91
CA ASP A 207 -16.48 32.43 -20.52
C ASP A 207 -17.04 31.16 -19.84
N SER A 208 -16.93 29.99 -20.47
CA SER A 208 -17.13 28.73 -19.79
C SER A 208 -15.94 28.48 -18.85
N PHE A 209 -16.10 28.82 -17.57
CA PHE A 209 -15.31 28.30 -16.45
C PHE A 209 -15.47 26.77 -16.38
N GLY A 210 -15.01 26.05 -17.39
CA GLY A 210 -15.09 24.61 -17.50
C GLY A 210 -14.27 23.97 -16.40
N ASN A 211 -14.71 22.81 -15.94
CA ASN A 211 -13.88 21.91 -15.15
C ASN A 211 -13.78 20.57 -15.87
N LYS A 212 -12.62 19.94 -15.81
CA LYS A 212 -12.40 18.62 -16.43
C LYS A 212 -11.32 17.85 -15.71
N TRP A 213 -11.45 16.53 -15.75
CA TRP A 213 -10.38 15.61 -15.39
C TRP A 213 -9.41 15.46 -16.57
N ILE A 214 -8.13 15.66 -16.32
CA ILE A 214 -7.03 15.40 -17.24
C ILE A 214 -6.24 14.23 -16.67
N TYR A 215 -5.98 13.23 -17.50
CA TYR A 215 -5.24 12.02 -17.11
C TYR A 215 -3.88 11.98 -17.83
N PRO A 216 -2.88 11.29 -17.26
CA PRO A 216 -1.60 11.03 -17.91
C PRO A 216 -1.75 10.38 -19.28
N GLU A 217 -0.73 10.50 -20.13
CA GLU A 217 -0.73 9.97 -21.49
C GLU A 217 -1.09 8.47 -21.54
N GLY A 218 -1.89 8.11 -22.55
CA GLY A 218 -2.40 6.77 -22.81
C GLY A 218 -3.91 6.73 -22.99
N ASP A 219 -4.48 5.53 -22.88
CA ASP A 219 -5.93 5.31 -22.92
C ASP A 219 -6.60 5.95 -21.69
N VAL A 220 -7.33 7.04 -21.92
CA VAL A 220 -7.98 7.84 -20.88
C VAL A 220 -8.97 7.02 -20.05
N ASP A 221 -9.76 6.14 -20.67
CA ASP A 221 -10.74 5.32 -19.96
C ASP A 221 -10.05 4.28 -19.08
N LYS A 222 -8.94 3.71 -19.57
CA LYS A 222 -8.10 2.82 -18.79
C LYS A 222 -7.47 3.55 -17.60
N ARG A 223 -6.86 4.73 -17.81
CA ARG A 223 -6.26 5.54 -16.74
C ARG A 223 -7.29 5.93 -15.68
N LYS A 224 -8.47 6.38 -16.11
CA LYS A 224 -9.56 6.72 -15.21
C LYS A 224 -9.95 5.52 -14.32
N LYS A 225 -10.05 4.32 -14.90
CA LYS A 225 -10.31 3.10 -14.13
C LYS A 225 -9.17 2.77 -13.16
N GLU A 226 -7.91 2.88 -13.58
CA GLU A 226 -6.73 2.64 -12.74
C GLU A 226 -6.73 3.56 -11.51
N PHE A 227 -6.87 4.88 -11.69
CA PHE A 227 -6.88 5.83 -10.58
C PHE A 227 -8.12 5.70 -9.68
N ASN A 228 -9.29 5.45 -10.26
CA ASN A 228 -10.49 5.18 -9.47
C ASN A 228 -10.32 3.92 -8.59
N GLN A 229 -9.66 2.88 -9.12
CA GLN A 229 -9.34 1.69 -8.33
C GLN A 229 -8.38 2.02 -7.18
N ILE A 230 -7.36 2.85 -7.42
CA ILE A 230 -6.44 3.32 -6.36
C ILE A 230 -7.23 4.02 -5.24
N PHE A 231 -8.10 4.97 -5.57
CA PHE A 231 -8.87 5.72 -4.56
C PHE A 231 -9.87 4.82 -3.83
N GLN A 232 -10.51 3.88 -4.53
CA GLN A 232 -11.38 2.89 -3.90
C GLN A 232 -10.62 1.95 -2.94
N ARG A 233 -9.36 1.62 -3.23
CA ARG A 233 -8.51 0.80 -2.33
C ARG A 233 -8.19 1.56 -1.03
N ILE A 234 -7.87 2.85 -1.15
CA ILE A 234 -7.65 3.75 0.00
C ILE A 234 -8.92 3.80 0.86
N GLU A 235 -10.07 4.03 0.24
CA GLU A 235 -11.38 4.04 0.92
C GLU A 235 -11.70 2.70 1.58
N GLN A 236 -11.42 1.59 0.90
CA GLN A 236 -11.66 0.25 1.45
C GLN A 236 -10.75 -0.04 2.66
N PHE A 237 -9.49 0.38 2.63
CA PHE A 237 -8.58 0.29 3.77
C PHE A 237 -9.12 1.10 4.96
N ASN A 238 -9.48 2.37 4.74
CA ASN A 238 -10.01 3.23 5.79
C ASN A 238 -11.32 2.71 6.38
N LYS A 239 -12.22 2.19 5.53
CA LYS A 239 -13.44 1.52 5.97
C LYS A 239 -13.14 0.32 6.87
N ASP A 240 -12.19 -0.53 6.49
CA ASP A 240 -11.78 -1.68 7.31
C ASP A 240 -11.15 -1.25 8.65
N VAL A 241 -10.37 -0.16 8.66
CA VAL A 241 -9.81 0.41 9.89
C VAL A 241 -10.93 0.84 10.86
N LYS A 242 -11.98 1.49 10.35
CA LYS A 242 -13.14 1.89 11.15
C LYS A 242 -13.95 0.68 11.62
N GLU A 243 -14.29 -0.23 10.69
CA GLU A 243 -15.11 -1.43 10.95
C GLU A 243 -14.47 -2.36 11.99
N PHE A 244 -13.14 -2.55 11.92
CA PHE A 244 -12.40 -3.48 12.79
C PHE A 244 -11.61 -2.77 13.90
N SER A 245 -12.00 -1.54 14.27
CA SER A 245 -11.36 -0.73 15.31
C SER A 245 -11.20 -1.47 16.66
N ASN A 246 -12.18 -2.26 17.09
CA ASN A 246 -12.09 -3.06 18.32
C ASN A 246 -10.97 -4.11 18.26
N ILE A 247 -10.80 -4.77 17.10
CA ILE A 247 -9.74 -5.78 16.89
C ILE A 247 -8.37 -5.09 16.84
N LEU A 248 -8.30 -3.94 16.20
CA LEU A 248 -7.09 -3.12 16.12
C LEU A 248 -6.62 -2.69 17.51
N THR A 249 -7.50 -2.11 18.33
CA THR A 249 -7.17 -1.70 19.71
C THR A 249 -6.59 -2.84 20.54
N ALA A 250 -7.15 -4.05 20.40
CA ALA A 250 -6.69 -5.22 21.15
C ALA A 250 -5.35 -5.81 20.65
N ARG A 251 -5.09 -5.76 19.33
CA ARG A 251 -3.97 -6.50 18.71
C ARG A 251 -2.78 -5.62 18.29
N LYS A 252 -2.97 -4.32 18.04
CA LYS A 252 -1.88 -3.41 17.68
C LYS A 252 -0.71 -3.44 18.69
N PRO A 253 -0.93 -3.41 20.03
CA PRO A 253 0.18 -3.49 20.98
C PRO A 253 1.05 -4.74 20.81
N ILE A 254 0.44 -5.89 20.52
CA ILE A 254 1.14 -7.16 20.30
C ILE A 254 1.95 -7.10 19.00
N SER A 255 1.35 -6.57 17.93
CA SER A 255 2.03 -6.38 16.63
C SER A 255 3.24 -5.44 16.76
N LYS A 256 3.11 -4.33 17.49
CA LYS A 256 4.22 -3.39 17.74
C LYS A 256 5.36 -4.06 18.51
N GLN A 257 5.04 -4.80 19.57
CA GLN A 257 6.02 -5.51 20.41
C GLN A 257 6.81 -6.57 19.62
N TYR A 258 6.23 -7.13 18.56
CA TYR A 258 6.91 -8.09 17.69
C TYR A 258 8.05 -7.47 16.87
N VAL A 259 7.96 -6.17 16.57
CA VAL A 259 8.97 -5.45 15.76
C VAL A 259 9.98 -4.71 16.62
N ILE A 260 9.50 -4.03 17.67
CA ILE A 260 10.32 -3.21 18.55
C ILE A 260 9.99 -3.55 20.01
N PRO A 261 10.99 -3.70 20.90
CA PRO A 261 10.75 -3.93 22.32
C PRO A 261 9.90 -2.84 22.98
N THR A 262 9.03 -3.22 23.92
CA THR A 262 8.08 -2.30 24.58
C THR A 262 8.75 -1.10 25.25
N ASP A 263 9.94 -1.28 25.83
CA ASP A 263 10.69 -0.20 26.47
C ASP A 263 11.22 0.83 25.46
N THR A 264 11.53 0.38 24.24
CA THR A 264 11.98 1.24 23.15
C THR A 264 10.81 2.02 22.55
N ILE A 265 9.62 1.42 22.42
CA ILE A 265 8.42 2.11 21.91
C ILE A 265 8.09 3.38 22.72
N LYS A 266 8.37 3.38 24.02
CA LYS A 266 8.11 4.55 24.89
C LYS A 266 9.10 5.71 24.69
N ARG A 267 10.21 5.46 23.99
CA ARG A 267 11.34 6.40 23.86
C ARG A 267 11.57 6.85 22.42
N ILE A 268 10.89 6.26 21.45
CA ILE A 268 11.04 6.65 20.05
C ILE A 268 10.37 8.00 19.78
N PRO A 269 10.90 8.78 18.82
CA PRO A 269 10.30 9.99 18.30
C PRO A 269 8.84 9.82 17.86
N PHE A 270 8.12 10.94 17.79
CA PHE A 270 6.72 10.92 17.39
C PHE A 270 6.53 10.39 15.96
N SER A 271 7.37 10.82 15.02
CA SER A 271 7.36 10.34 13.61
C SER A 271 7.48 8.82 13.51
N LEU A 272 8.48 8.22 14.18
CA LEU A 272 8.67 6.77 14.23
C LEU A 272 7.50 6.04 14.90
N THR A 273 6.87 6.66 15.91
CA THR A 273 5.69 6.11 16.57
C THR A 273 4.52 5.99 15.59
N GLN A 274 4.37 6.95 14.67
CA GLN A 274 3.34 6.92 13.64
C GLN A 274 3.61 5.88 12.57
N THR A 275 4.85 5.78 12.06
CA THR A 275 5.23 4.73 11.11
C THR A 275 4.97 3.34 11.71
N LEU A 276 5.33 3.13 12.98
CA LEU A 276 5.05 1.90 13.71
C LEU A 276 3.54 1.68 13.93
N ASP A 277 2.76 2.74 14.16
CA ASP A 277 1.31 2.67 14.29
C ASP A 277 0.63 2.24 12.99
N ARG A 278 0.99 2.86 11.87
CA ARG A 278 0.53 2.53 10.51
C ARG A 278 0.90 1.10 10.13
N TYR A 279 2.14 0.69 10.39
CA TYR A 279 2.61 -0.69 10.25
C TYR A 279 1.68 -1.66 11.00
N SER A 280 1.46 -1.41 12.30
CA SER A 280 0.70 -2.33 13.14
C SER A 280 -0.77 -2.42 12.73
N THR A 281 -1.34 -1.34 12.19
CA THR A 281 -2.70 -1.34 11.64
C THR A 281 -2.78 -2.26 10.41
N ALA A 282 -1.86 -2.10 9.46
CA ALA A 282 -1.80 -2.95 8.26
C ALA A 282 -1.53 -4.43 8.61
N ASP A 283 -0.59 -4.71 9.52
CA ASP A 283 -0.24 -6.07 9.94
C ASP A 283 -1.39 -6.80 10.63
N VAL A 284 -2.10 -6.13 11.54
CA VAL A 284 -3.26 -6.73 12.24
C VAL A 284 -4.39 -7.05 11.26
N LEU A 285 -4.70 -6.15 10.33
CA LEU A 285 -5.71 -6.40 9.30
C LEU A 285 -5.27 -7.53 8.35
N ALA A 286 -4.00 -7.55 7.94
CA ALA A 286 -3.44 -8.61 7.13
C ALA A 286 -3.61 -9.99 7.81
N GLY A 287 -3.23 -10.12 9.07
CA GLY A 287 -3.41 -11.37 9.84
C GLY A 287 -4.87 -11.77 10.03
N PHE A 288 -5.77 -10.79 10.19
CA PHE A 288 -7.20 -11.03 10.29
C PHE A 288 -7.80 -11.59 9.00
N PHE A 289 -7.52 -10.98 7.86
CA PHE A 289 -7.99 -11.46 6.56
C PHE A 289 -7.27 -12.73 6.10
N GLN A 290 -6.01 -12.94 6.49
CA GLN A 290 -5.29 -14.21 6.27
C GLN A 290 -6.05 -15.37 6.90
N ALA A 291 -6.43 -15.23 8.18
CA ALA A 291 -7.13 -16.28 8.90
C ALA A 291 -8.48 -16.61 8.26
N ARG A 292 -9.23 -15.59 7.79
CA ARG A 292 -10.49 -15.79 7.06
C ARG A 292 -10.29 -16.48 5.72
N THR A 293 -9.27 -16.07 4.96
CA THR A 293 -8.91 -16.68 3.67
C THR A 293 -8.59 -18.16 3.84
N LEU A 294 -7.70 -18.50 4.78
CA LEU A 294 -7.30 -19.88 5.03
C LEU A 294 -8.44 -20.75 5.55
N ARG A 295 -9.31 -20.20 6.43
CA ARG A 295 -10.51 -20.91 6.89
C ARG A 295 -11.50 -21.13 5.75
N THR A 296 -11.69 -20.14 4.89
CA THR A 296 -12.57 -20.24 3.73
C THR A 296 -12.10 -21.34 2.80
N LEU A 297 -10.80 -21.34 2.46
CA LEU A 297 -10.20 -22.37 1.63
C LEU A 297 -10.38 -23.76 2.24
N LEU A 298 -10.13 -23.91 3.56
CA LEU A 298 -10.34 -25.18 4.26
C LEU A 298 -11.80 -25.65 4.15
N TRP A 299 -12.77 -24.76 4.40
CA TRP A 299 -14.19 -25.09 4.30
C TRP A 299 -14.62 -25.47 2.88
N LEU A 300 -14.10 -24.80 1.85
CA LEU A 300 -14.36 -25.19 0.46
C LEU A 300 -13.86 -26.60 0.17
N PHE A 301 -12.67 -26.96 0.63
CA PHE A 301 -12.15 -28.32 0.47
C PHE A 301 -12.96 -29.36 1.26
N ILE A 302 -13.43 -29.03 2.46
CA ILE A 302 -14.34 -29.89 3.24
C ILE A 302 -15.68 -30.07 2.53
N LEU A 303 -16.26 -29.02 1.94
CA LEU A 303 -17.51 -29.11 1.21
C LEU A 303 -17.36 -29.92 -0.08
N VAL A 304 -16.26 -29.73 -0.83
CA VAL A 304 -15.93 -30.56 -1.99
C VAL A 304 -15.76 -32.02 -1.57
N PHE A 305 -15.09 -32.29 -0.44
CA PHE A 305 -14.99 -33.64 0.11
C PHE A 305 -16.37 -34.28 0.35
N ILE A 306 -17.29 -33.55 0.99
CA ILE A 306 -18.65 -34.04 1.26
C ILE A 306 -19.40 -34.32 -0.04
N VAL A 307 -19.35 -33.38 -1.00
CA VAL A 307 -20.04 -33.49 -2.30
C VAL A 307 -19.53 -34.69 -3.10
N VAL A 308 -18.21 -34.82 -3.25
CA VAL A 308 -17.61 -35.92 -4.03
C VAL A 308 -17.82 -37.26 -3.31
N SER A 309 -17.74 -37.30 -1.98
CA SER A 309 -18.03 -38.52 -1.22
C SER A 309 -19.51 -38.94 -1.33
N ALA A 310 -20.44 -37.99 -1.32
CA ALA A 310 -21.86 -38.25 -1.56
C ALA A 310 -22.09 -38.76 -2.99
N GLN A 311 -21.37 -38.22 -3.98
CA GLN A 311 -21.41 -38.70 -5.35
C GLN A 311 -20.95 -40.16 -5.45
N VAL A 312 -19.82 -40.51 -4.84
CA VAL A 312 -19.34 -41.91 -4.75
C VAL A 312 -20.38 -42.81 -4.08
N ALA A 313 -20.97 -42.36 -2.97
CA ALA A 313 -22.00 -43.12 -2.25
C ALA A 313 -23.28 -43.34 -3.09
N SER A 314 -23.63 -42.39 -3.97
CA SER A 314 -24.82 -42.48 -4.81
C SER A 314 -24.76 -43.62 -5.83
N TYR A 315 -23.55 -43.97 -6.30
CA TYR A 315 -23.33 -45.10 -7.20
C TYR A 315 -23.54 -46.46 -6.51
N ILE A 316 -23.32 -46.53 -5.19
CA ILE A 316 -23.40 -47.77 -4.42
C ILE A 316 -24.80 -47.95 -3.82
N ALA A 317 -25.36 -46.90 -3.24
CA ALA A 317 -26.67 -46.90 -2.59
C ALA A 317 -27.77 -46.40 -3.53
N THR A 318 -27.90 -47.06 -4.69
CA THR A 318 -28.89 -46.70 -5.71
C THR A 318 -30.31 -46.71 -5.15
N GLY A 319 -31.02 -45.59 -5.24
CA GLY A 319 -32.43 -45.46 -4.82
C GLY A 319 -32.68 -44.63 -3.56
N ASN A 320 -31.64 -44.10 -2.90
CA ASN A 320 -31.82 -43.18 -1.77
C ASN A 320 -31.81 -41.70 -2.24
N PRO A 321 -32.97 -41.01 -2.32
CA PRO A 321 -33.06 -39.63 -2.82
C PRO A 321 -32.30 -38.63 -1.93
N TRP A 322 -32.06 -38.98 -0.66
CA TRP A 322 -31.34 -38.11 0.27
C TRP A 322 -29.87 -37.93 -0.09
N ILE A 323 -29.24 -38.88 -0.79
CA ILE A 323 -27.84 -38.78 -1.25
C ILE A 323 -27.71 -37.76 -2.40
N LEU A 324 -28.69 -37.77 -3.30
CA LEU A 324 -28.78 -36.80 -4.39
C LEU A 324 -29.08 -35.40 -3.84
N LEU A 325 -29.93 -35.30 -2.81
CA LEU A 325 -30.20 -34.04 -2.12
C LEU A 325 -28.95 -33.49 -1.42
N THR A 326 -28.16 -34.31 -0.71
CA THR A 326 -26.91 -33.85 -0.08
C THR A 326 -25.88 -33.39 -1.10
N TYR A 327 -25.79 -34.03 -2.26
CA TYR A 327 -24.96 -33.56 -3.36
C TYR A 327 -25.37 -32.15 -3.84
N ILE A 328 -26.66 -31.95 -4.15
CA ILE A 328 -27.19 -30.67 -4.65
C ILE A 328 -27.05 -29.56 -3.59
N LEU A 329 -27.44 -29.84 -2.34
CA LEU A 329 -27.32 -28.88 -1.23
C LEU A 329 -25.84 -28.57 -0.94
N GLY A 330 -24.96 -29.56 -0.96
CA GLY A 330 -23.53 -29.38 -0.75
C GLY A 330 -22.90 -28.46 -1.78
N LEU A 331 -23.24 -28.62 -3.07
CA LEU A 331 -22.81 -27.71 -4.14
C LEU A 331 -23.37 -26.29 -3.94
N GLY A 332 -24.65 -26.16 -3.59
CA GLY A 332 -25.26 -24.86 -3.30
C GLY A 332 -24.57 -24.14 -2.13
N VAL A 333 -24.26 -24.87 -1.05
CA VAL A 333 -23.52 -24.34 0.11
C VAL A 333 -22.08 -23.98 -0.27
N ALA A 334 -21.38 -24.80 -1.05
CA ALA A 334 -20.03 -24.50 -1.51
C ALA A 334 -19.99 -23.24 -2.39
N TYR A 335 -20.93 -23.11 -3.33
CA TYR A 335 -21.02 -21.97 -4.21
C TYR A 335 -21.41 -20.69 -3.47
N THR A 336 -22.38 -20.75 -2.56
CA THR A 336 -22.75 -19.59 -1.72
C THR A 336 -21.62 -19.16 -0.78
N TRP A 337 -20.90 -20.12 -0.20
CA TRP A 337 -19.71 -19.85 0.61
C TRP A 337 -18.59 -19.19 -0.21
N TYR A 338 -18.35 -19.68 -1.43
CA TYR A 338 -17.42 -19.06 -2.39
C TYR A 338 -17.83 -17.62 -2.73
N LEU A 339 -19.10 -17.39 -3.07
CA LEU A 339 -19.61 -16.05 -3.39
C LEU A 339 -19.48 -15.08 -2.21
N TRP A 340 -19.75 -15.55 -0.99
CA TRP A 340 -19.57 -14.75 0.22
C TRP A 340 -18.12 -14.32 0.41
N ALA A 341 -17.17 -15.26 0.28
CA ALA A 341 -15.76 -14.97 0.40
C ALA A 341 -15.22 -14.08 -0.72
N HIS A 342 -15.70 -14.29 -1.96
CA HIS A 342 -15.33 -13.48 -3.12
C HIS A 342 -15.84 -12.05 -3.00
N ARG A 343 -17.10 -11.86 -2.57
CA ARG A 343 -17.66 -10.52 -2.28
C ARG A 343 -16.93 -9.80 -1.15
N GLY A 344 -16.42 -10.54 -0.16
CA GLY A 344 -15.62 -9.99 0.92
C GLY A 344 -14.17 -9.66 0.55
N GLU A 345 -13.71 -10.10 -0.62
CA GLU A 345 -12.34 -9.94 -1.14
C GLU A 345 -11.25 -10.32 -0.12
N PHE A 346 -11.46 -11.33 0.73
CA PHE A 346 -10.58 -11.59 1.87
C PHE A 346 -9.13 -11.88 1.46
N GLU A 347 -8.93 -12.64 0.38
CA GLU A 347 -7.60 -12.93 -0.14
C GLU A 347 -6.92 -11.66 -0.63
N LYS A 348 -7.62 -10.85 -1.42
CA LYS A 348 -7.06 -9.61 -1.95
C LYS A 348 -6.66 -8.66 -0.83
N LYS A 349 -7.55 -8.44 0.16
CA LYS A 349 -7.28 -7.64 1.37
C LYS A 349 -6.09 -8.17 2.18
N TYR A 350 -6.00 -9.49 2.34
CA TYR A 350 -4.86 -10.11 3.01
C TYR A 350 -3.53 -9.78 2.30
N LEU A 351 -3.47 -10.00 0.99
CA LEU A 351 -2.25 -9.76 0.20
C LEU A 351 -1.88 -8.26 0.22
N ASP A 352 -2.87 -7.39 0.00
CA ASP A 352 -2.78 -5.93 0.01
C ASP A 352 -2.20 -5.40 1.33
N TYR A 353 -2.81 -5.77 2.45
CA TYR A 353 -2.42 -5.25 3.76
C TYR A 353 -1.11 -5.84 4.26
N ARG A 354 -0.80 -7.09 3.91
CA ARG A 354 0.51 -7.68 4.19
C ARG A 354 1.61 -6.93 3.45
N ALA A 355 1.40 -6.63 2.17
CA ALA A 355 2.39 -5.92 1.39
C ALA A 355 2.63 -4.49 1.91
N LEU A 356 1.57 -3.79 2.29
CA LEU A 356 1.67 -2.49 2.95
C LEU A 356 2.42 -2.58 4.30
N ALA A 357 2.12 -3.58 5.12
CA ALA A 357 2.80 -3.80 6.40
C ALA A 357 4.29 -4.08 6.22
N GLU A 358 4.67 -5.00 5.33
CA GLU A 358 6.08 -5.31 5.08
C GLU A 358 6.85 -4.09 4.53
N GLY A 359 6.23 -3.30 3.66
CA GLY A 359 6.80 -2.03 3.21
C GLY A 359 7.07 -1.08 4.38
N LEU A 360 6.04 -0.75 5.16
CA LEU A 360 6.16 0.16 6.32
C LEU A 360 7.16 -0.31 7.36
N ARG A 361 7.32 -1.63 7.53
CA ARG A 361 8.32 -2.22 8.41
C ARG A 361 9.74 -1.89 7.95
N ILE A 362 9.99 -1.97 6.64
CA ILE A 362 11.28 -1.60 6.05
C ILE A 362 11.52 -0.10 6.18
N GLN A 363 10.51 0.73 5.88
CA GLN A 363 10.57 2.19 6.07
C GLN A 363 10.94 2.55 7.51
N LEU A 364 10.30 1.92 8.50
CA LEU A 364 10.60 2.12 9.91
C LEU A 364 12.08 1.87 10.26
N PHE A 365 12.67 0.77 9.77
CA PHE A 365 14.07 0.45 10.05
C PHE A 365 15.05 1.31 9.26
N TRP A 366 14.67 1.80 8.08
CA TRP A 366 15.43 2.81 7.34
C TRP A 366 15.47 4.14 8.10
N GLU A 367 14.31 4.60 8.59
CA GLU A 367 14.22 5.81 9.41
C GLU A 367 15.06 5.69 10.69
N ILE A 368 14.99 4.55 11.40
CA ILE A 368 15.83 4.28 12.58
C ILE A 368 17.32 4.31 12.23
N SER A 369 17.70 3.88 11.03
CA SER A 369 19.09 3.88 10.56
C SER A 369 19.59 5.28 10.13
N GLY A 370 18.70 6.28 10.10
CA GLY A 370 18.99 7.62 9.57
C GLY A 370 19.06 7.66 8.05
N ILE A 371 18.37 6.75 7.37
CA ILE A 371 18.22 6.73 5.91
C ILE A 371 16.96 7.52 5.57
N SER A 372 17.10 8.57 4.75
CA SER A 372 15.99 9.46 4.33
C SER A 372 15.26 8.97 3.08
N ASN A 373 15.69 7.85 2.48
CA ASN A 373 15.01 7.28 1.32
C ASN A 373 13.58 6.86 1.65
N ASN A 374 12.68 7.11 0.71
CA ASN A 374 11.33 6.58 0.75
C ASN A 374 11.30 5.20 0.07
N ILE A 375 10.72 4.18 0.73
CA ILE A 375 10.56 2.86 0.12
C ILE A 375 9.77 2.92 -1.21
N ALA A 376 8.88 3.89 -1.39
CA ALA A 376 8.05 4.05 -2.59
C ALA A 376 8.88 4.27 -3.88
N ASP A 377 10.12 4.75 -3.75
CA ASP A 377 11.06 4.90 -4.87
C ASP A 377 11.70 3.58 -5.29
N HIS A 378 11.75 2.62 -4.37
CA HIS A 378 12.38 1.32 -4.58
C HIS A 378 11.36 0.20 -4.77
N TYR A 379 10.09 0.50 -4.54
CA TYR A 379 8.98 -0.43 -4.66
C TYR A 379 8.59 -0.63 -6.13
N MET A 380 8.47 -1.89 -6.57
CA MET A 380 7.55 -2.31 -7.65
C MET A 380 7.88 -1.91 -9.10
N ARG A 381 9.16 -1.90 -9.49
CA ARG A 381 9.56 -1.72 -10.91
C ARG A 381 8.83 -2.65 -11.90
N LYS A 382 8.55 -3.89 -11.50
CA LYS A 382 7.93 -4.92 -12.36
C LYS A 382 6.40 -5.01 -12.25
N GLN A 383 5.75 -4.25 -11.36
CA GLN A 383 4.47 -4.64 -10.78
C GLN A 383 3.40 -3.53 -10.84
N LYS A 384 3.52 -2.61 -11.83
CA LYS A 384 2.60 -1.48 -12.04
C LYS A 384 1.15 -1.94 -12.21
N GLY A 385 0.22 -1.19 -11.63
CA GLY A 385 -1.22 -1.39 -11.69
C GLY A 385 -1.78 -2.13 -10.48
N GLU A 386 -1.31 -3.36 -10.27
CA GLU A 386 -1.80 -4.25 -9.21
C GLU A 386 -1.51 -3.70 -7.79
N LEU A 387 -0.38 -3.00 -7.61
CA LEU A 387 0.10 -2.58 -6.30
C LEU A 387 0.32 -1.06 -6.17
N ASP A 388 -0.10 -0.29 -7.17
CA ASP A 388 0.07 1.16 -7.23
C ASP A 388 -0.59 1.88 -6.05
N TRP A 389 -1.69 1.35 -5.53
CA TRP A 389 -2.37 1.94 -4.37
C TRP A 389 -1.51 1.87 -3.09
N ILE A 390 -0.70 0.82 -2.92
CA ILE A 390 0.21 0.66 -1.77
C ILE A 390 1.30 1.72 -1.84
N ARG A 391 1.86 1.95 -3.03
CA ARG A 391 2.86 2.99 -3.25
C ARG A 391 2.28 4.38 -2.94
N ASN A 392 1.09 4.69 -3.45
CA ASN A 392 0.38 5.92 -3.12
C ASN A 392 0.13 6.08 -1.60
N ALA A 393 -0.21 4.97 -0.92
CA ALA A 393 -0.42 4.97 0.52
C ALA A 393 0.85 5.37 1.28
N VAL A 394 1.99 4.79 0.91
CA VAL A 394 3.29 5.10 1.51
C VAL A 394 3.70 6.55 1.23
N ILE A 395 3.53 7.04 0.00
CA ILE A 395 3.86 8.42 -0.38
C ILE A 395 3.02 9.42 0.44
N ALA A 396 1.72 9.18 0.59
CA ALA A 396 0.85 10.03 1.41
C ALA A 396 1.29 10.06 2.88
N TRP A 397 1.66 8.90 3.43
CA TRP A 397 2.15 8.81 4.81
C TRP A 397 3.58 9.31 5.02
N SER A 398 4.36 9.53 3.95
CA SER A 398 5.69 10.15 4.06
C SER A 398 5.68 11.66 4.16
N ILE A 399 4.50 12.31 4.06
CA ILE A 399 4.37 13.75 4.29
C ILE A 399 4.76 14.04 5.76
N PRO A 400 5.72 14.96 6.02
CA PRO A 400 6.15 15.30 7.38
C PRO A 400 5.01 15.80 8.27
N GLU A 401 5.08 15.50 9.57
CA GLU A 401 4.13 15.95 10.60
C GLU A 401 4.83 16.78 11.70
N GLU A 402 4.11 17.51 12.57
CA GLU A 402 4.74 18.31 13.65
C GLU A 402 5.77 17.51 14.46
N GLY A 403 6.89 18.15 14.78
CA GLY A 403 7.96 17.54 15.57
C GLY A 403 8.87 16.58 14.79
N SER A 404 8.61 16.33 13.50
CA SER A 404 9.51 15.54 12.64
C SER A 404 10.78 16.31 12.22
N SER A 405 11.50 16.89 13.18
CA SER A 405 12.87 17.33 12.94
C SER A 405 13.75 16.08 12.73
N GLN A 406 14.64 16.10 11.74
CA GLN A 406 15.65 15.04 11.58
C GLN A 406 16.55 14.92 12.83
N ASP A 407 16.59 15.97 13.65
CA ASP A 407 17.33 16.03 14.91
C ASP A 407 16.64 15.24 16.05
N GLU A 408 15.34 14.98 15.96
CA GLU A 408 14.61 14.09 16.87
C GLU A 408 14.78 12.61 16.47
N LEU A 409 16.01 12.10 16.33
CA LEU A 409 16.29 10.66 16.13
C LEU A 409 16.98 10.07 17.37
N LEU A 410 16.34 10.10 18.53
CA LEU A 410 16.96 9.67 19.79
C LEU A 410 16.54 8.28 20.25
N TYR A 411 17.15 7.25 19.64
CA TYR A 411 17.55 6.06 20.37
C TYR A 411 19.04 5.80 20.15
N GLY A 412 19.84 5.87 21.23
CA GLY A 412 21.29 5.88 21.17
C GLY A 412 21.81 7.19 20.58
N SER A 413 22.53 7.98 21.38
CA SER A 413 23.13 9.25 20.92
C SER A 413 24.10 9.08 19.74
N THR A 414 24.46 7.83 19.38
CA THR A 414 25.38 7.49 18.31
C THR A 414 24.70 6.69 17.20
N ILE A 415 25.15 6.94 15.96
CA ILE A 415 24.74 6.16 14.77
C ILE A 415 24.99 4.66 14.96
N GLU A 416 26.06 4.28 15.66
CA GLU A 416 26.43 2.90 15.94
C GLU A 416 25.36 2.16 16.76
N ALA A 417 24.79 2.82 17.78
CA ALA A 417 23.73 2.23 18.60
C ALA A 417 22.45 1.96 17.80
N ARG A 418 22.10 2.87 16.88
CA ARG A 418 20.95 2.69 15.97
C ARG A 418 21.19 1.54 15.01
N LEU A 419 22.37 1.48 14.39
CA LEU A 419 22.72 0.39 13.50
C LEU A 419 22.75 -0.95 14.22
N LYS A 420 23.27 -1.02 15.45
CA LYS A 420 23.23 -2.25 16.26
C LYS A 420 21.79 -2.68 16.59
N PHE A 421 20.92 -1.72 16.88
CA PHE A 421 19.49 -1.97 17.09
C PHE A 421 18.85 -2.59 15.84
N VAL A 422 19.09 -2.03 14.65
CA VAL A 422 18.58 -2.55 13.38
C VAL A 422 19.14 -3.95 13.07
N GLY A 423 20.43 -4.18 13.29
CA GLY A 423 21.03 -5.51 13.11
C GLY A 423 20.40 -6.59 13.99
N THR A 424 20.00 -6.22 15.20
CA THR A 424 19.36 -7.13 16.17
C THR A 424 17.89 -7.36 15.82
N HIS A 425 17.10 -6.28 15.73
CA HIS A 425 15.64 -6.37 15.66
C HIS A 425 15.06 -6.45 14.25
N TRP A 426 15.87 -6.16 13.23
CA TRP A 426 15.47 -6.39 11.84
C TRP A 426 16.21 -7.57 11.24
N ILE A 427 17.53 -7.46 11.07
CA ILE A 427 18.29 -8.45 10.28
C ILE A 427 18.29 -9.83 10.96
N THR A 428 18.63 -9.88 12.25
CA THR A 428 18.70 -11.15 12.98
C THR A 428 17.32 -11.77 13.20
N ASP A 429 16.33 -10.97 13.57
CA ASP A 429 14.96 -11.46 13.78
C ASP A 429 14.33 -11.96 12.47
N GLN A 430 14.59 -11.29 11.33
CA GLN A 430 14.15 -11.76 10.02
C GLN A 430 14.83 -13.05 9.58
N TYR A 431 16.15 -13.14 9.75
CA TYR A 431 16.87 -14.39 9.52
C TYR A 431 16.23 -15.56 10.30
N ASN A 432 15.98 -15.35 11.60
CA ASN A 432 15.38 -16.35 12.48
C ASN A 432 13.94 -16.71 12.05
N TYR A 433 13.15 -15.71 11.67
CA TYR A 433 11.79 -15.90 11.16
C TYR A 433 11.79 -16.76 9.90
N PHE A 434 12.53 -16.36 8.86
CA PHE A 434 12.53 -17.07 7.58
C PHE A 434 13.05 -18.50 7.71
N ARG A 435 14.08 -18.73 8.52
CA ARG A 435 14.59 -20.08 8.81
C ARG A 435 13.51 -20.96 9.46
N LYS A 436 12.80 -20.44 10.47
CA LYS A 436 11.71 -21.17 11.16
C LYS A 436 10.51 -21.40 10.24
N ALA A 437 10.13 -20.39 9.45
CA ALA A 437 8.99 -20.44 8.53
C ALA A 437 9.24 -21.46 7.40
N ALA A 438 10.43 -21.45 6.79
CA ALA A 438 10.82 -22.40 5.75
C ALA A 438 10.72 -23.85 6.24
N LEU A 439 11.26 -24.14 7.44
CA LEU A 439 11.19 -25.47 8.04
C LEU A 439 9.76 -25.88 8.40
N ARG A 440 8.98 -24.97 8.96
CA ARG A 440 7.57 -25.21 9.31
C ARG A 440 6.76 -25.60 8.08
N ASP A 441 6.88 -24.84 7.00
CA ASP A 441 6.05 -25.04 5.82
C ASP A 441 6.53 -26.22 4.97
N ARG A 442 7.84 -26.50 4.96
CA ARG A 442 8.38 -27.77 4.44
C ARG A 442 7.83 -28.98 5.18
N LYS A 443 7.86 -28.99 6.52
CA LYS A 443 7.31 -30.10 7.32
C LYS A 443 5.81 -30.28 7.08
N LYS A 444 5.05 -29.19 6.90
CA LYS A 444 3.62 -29.26 6.55
C LYS A 444 3.43 -29.90 5.17
N LEU A 445 4.18 -29.46 4.17
CA LEU A 445 4.14 -30.02 2.81
C LEU A 445 4.49 -31.52 2.81
N GLU A 446 5.54 -31.92 3.52
CA GLU A 446 5.94 -33.33 3.65
C GLU A 446 4.83 -34.17 4.30
N ARG A 447 4.16 -33.65 5.35
CA ARG A 447 3.01 -34.33 5.95
C ARG A 447 1.83 -34.45 4.99
N PHE A 448 1.47 -33.38 4.26
CA PHE A 448 0.38 -33.42 3.30
C PHE A 448 0.67 -34.42 2.17
N ARG A 449 1.90 -34.44 1.64
CA ARG A 449 2.31 -35.40 0.61
C ARG A 449 2.33 -36.83 1.13
N PHE A 450 2.87 -37.05 2.32
CA PHE A 450 2.96 -38.38 2.92
C PHE A 450 1.57 -38.99 3.13
N TRP A 451 0.68 -38.28 3.82
CA TRP A 451 -0.68 -38.76 4.05
C TRP A 451 -1.50 -38.81 2.77
N GLY A 452 -1.36 -37.82 1.87
CA GLY A 452 -2.03 -37.82 0.56
C GLY A 452 -1.65 -39.05 -0.27
N ASN A 453 -0.36 -39.40 -0.30
CA ASN A 453 0.13 -40.61 -0.98
C ASN A 453 -0.34 -41.90 -0.30
N ILE A 454 -0.35 -41.96 1.04
CA ILE A 454 -0.87 -43.12 1.76
C ILE A 454 -2.33 -43.36 1.41
N PHE A 455 -3.19 -42.34 1.48
CA PHE A 455 -4.61 -42.47 1.17
C PHE A 455 -4.84 -42.86 -0.30
N PHE A 456 -4.06 -42.29 -1.22
CA PHE A 456 -4.13 -42.62 -2.64
C PHE A 456 -3.71 -44.08 -2.92
N ILE A 457 -2.55 -44.50 -2.40
CA ILE A 457 -2.02 -45.87 -2.58
C ILE A 457 -2.91 -46.89 -1.88
N ALA A 458 -3.37 -46.61 -0.66
CA ALA A 458 -4.30 -47.49 0.05
C ALA A 458 -5.60 -47.67 -0.72
N GLY A 459 -6.16 -46.60 -1.27
CA GLY A 459 -7.31 -46.67 -2.17
C GLY A 459 -7.05 -47.53 -3.41
N LEU A 460 -5.90 -47.36 -4.07
CA LEU A 460 -5.52 -48.16 -5.23
C LEU A 460 -5.36 -49.66 -4.91
N ILE A 461 -4.71 -49.99 -3.78
CA ILE A 461 -4.54 -51.38 -3.33
C ILE A 461 -5.90 -52.00 -3.04
N LEU A 462 -6.74 -51.31 -2.27
CA LEU A 462 -8.08 -51.80 -1.93
C LEU A 462 -8.96 -51.97 -3.18
N ALA A 463 -8.91 -51.05 -4.15
CA ALA A 463 -9.59 -51.19 -5.44
C ALA A 463 -9.12 -52.41 -6.24
N THR A 464 -7.81 -52.64 -6.27
CA THR A 464 -7.21 -53.78 -6.97
C THR A 464 -7.60 -55.10 -6.31
N LEU A 465 -7.59 -55.14 -4.98
CA LEU A 465 -8.04 -56.31 -4.22
C LEU A 465 -9.51 -56.58 -4.49
N GLU A 466 -10.40 -55.59 -4.33
CA GLU A 466 -11.83 -55.75 -4.58
C GLU A 466 -12.10 -56.30 -5.99
N THR A 467 -11.49 -55.71 -7.02
CA THR A 467 -11.62 -56.16 -8.42
C THR A 467 -11.10 -57.58 -8.63
N SER A 468 -10.00 -57.95 -7.97
CA SER A 468 -9.45 -59.30 -8.06
C SER A 468 -10.36 -60.33 -7.38
N PHE A 469 -10.94 -59.98 -6.23
CA PHE A 469 -11.92 -60.83 -5.54
C PHE A 469 -13.19 -61.01 -6.37
N ASP A 470 -13.71 -59.95 -7.01
CA ASP A 470 -14.83 -60.05 -7.97
C ASP A 470 -14.51 -60.99 -9.14
N PHE A 471 -13.28 -60.92 -9.67
CA PHE A 471 -12.88 -61.72 -10.81
C PHE A 471 -12.69 -63.22 -10.46
N PHE A 472 -12.10 -63.51 -9.29
CA PHE A 472 -11.74 -64.89 -8.91
C PHE A 472 -12.79 -65.61 -8.04
N LEU A 473 -13.66 -64.89 -7.33
CA LEU A 473 -14.64 -65.49 -6.40
C LEU A 473 -16.07 -65.12 -6.81
N ALA A 474 -16.91 -66.15 -7.01
CA ALA A 474 -18.31 -66.01 -7.45
C ALA A 474 -19.23 -65.25 -6.47
N SER A 475 -18.77 -64.98 -5.25
CA SER A 475 -19.45 -64.13 -4.27
C SER A 475 -18.42 -63.22 -3.63
N ASN A 476 -18.57 -61.90 -3.79
CA ASN A 476 -17.58 -60.95 -3.29
C ASN A 476 -17.97 -60.37 -1.91
N PRO A 477 -17.27 -60.76 -0.84
CA PRO A 477 -17.51 -60.22 0.50
C PRO A 477 -17.08 -58.75 0.66
N LEU A 478 -16.34 -58.18 -0.31
CA LEU A 478 -15.72 -56.86 -0.23
C LEU A 478 -16.53 -55.73 -0.90
N THR A 479 -17.68 -56.02 -1.52
CA THR A 479 -18.58 -55.02 -2.16
C THR A 479 -19.06 -53.90 -1.23
N LYS A 480 -18.86 -54.03 0.09
CA LYS A 480 -19.14 -52.97 1.09
C LYS A 480 -17.97 -52.00 1.31
N ILE A 481 -16.81 -52.25 0.73
CA ILE A 481 -15.57 -51.47 0.92
C ILE A 481 -15.34 -50.46 -0.21
N THR A 482 -16.06 -50.56 -1.33
CA THR A 482 -16.00 -49.62 -2.47
C THR A 482 -16.14 -48.15 -2.05
N LEU A 483 -17.00 -47.87 -1.06
CA LEU A 483 -17.17 -46.51 -0.51
C LEU A 483 -15.89 -46.04 0.21
N VAL A 484 -15.26 -46.92 1.00
CA VAL A 484 -14.02 -46.61 1.73
C VAL A 484 -12.89 -46.33 0.75
N ILE A 485 -12.83 -47.08 -0.34
CA ILE A 485 -11.85 -46.88 -1.44
C ILE A 485 -12.03 -45.50 -2.05
N GLY A 486 -13.23 -45.17 -2.50
CA GLY A 486 -13.51 -43.89 -3.13
C GLY A 486 -13.27 -42.72 -2.18
N VAL A 487 -13.74 -42.80 -0.93
CA VAL A 487 -13.50 -41.76 0.08
C VAL A 487 -12.01 -41.58 0.37
N ALA A 488 -11.23 -42.67 0.50
CA ALA A 488 -9.80 -42.59 0.71
C ALA A 488 -9.09 -41.89 -0.46
N GLN A 489 -9.42 -42.23 -1.71
CA GLN A 489 -8.84 -41.57 -2.89
C GLN A 489 -9.20 -40.08 -2.95
N VAL A 490 -10.43 -39.71 -2.61
CA VAL A 490 -10.88 -38.31 -2.55
C VAL A 490 -10.10 -37.54 -1.49
N ILE A 491 -9.89 -38.12 -0.29
CA ILE A 491 -9.04 -37.50 0.75
C ILE A 491 -7.63 -37.27 0.21
N GLY A 492 -7.03 -38.29 -0.42
CA GLY A 492 -5.69 -38.19 -1.00
C GLY A 492 -5.57 -37.06 -2.03
N ALA A 493 -6.51 -37.00 -2.97
CA ALA A 493 -6.57 -35.98 -4.01
C ALA A 493 -6.75 -34.57 -3.43
N LEU A 494 -7.68 -34.39 -2.48
CA LEU A 494 -7.95 -33.10 -1.85
C LEU A 494 -6.81 -32.61 -0.96
N MET A 495 -6.07 -33.50 -0.30
CA MET A 495 -4.87 -33.13 0.46
C MET A 495 -3.77 -32.57 -0.45
N HIS A 496 -3.54 -33.20 -1.60
CA HIS A 496 -2.60 -32.68 -2.61
C HIS A 496 -3.07 -31.33 -3.15
N GLY A 497 -4.33 -31.23 -3.60
CA GLY A 497 -4.92 -29.99 -4.11
C GLY A 497 -4.91 -28.85 -3.10
N TYR A 498 -5.15 -29.12 -1.82
CA TYR A 498 -5.09 -28.11 -0.76
C TYR A 498 -3.66 -27.62 -0.53
N SER A 499 -2.68 -28.52 -0.56
CA SER A 499 -1.27 -28.16 -0.40
C SER A 499 -0.74 -27.31 -1.57
N GLU A 500 -1.21 -27.59 -2.78
CA GLU A 500 -0.88 -26.87 -4.01
C GLU A 500 -1.55 -25.49 -4.04
N LYS A 501 -2.85 -25.42 -3.71
CA LYS A 501 -3.56 -24.13 -3.59
C LYS A 501 -3.00 -23.23 -2.49
N ARG A 502 -2.41 -23.81 -1.43
CA ARG A 502 -1.68 -23.04 -0.41
C ARG A 502 -0.26 -22.66 -0.78
N LEU A 503 0.23 -23.07 -1.96
CA LEU A 503 1.56 -22.73 -2.47
C LEU A 503 2.69 -23.09 -1.49
N LEU A 504 2.51 -24.16 -0.70
CA LEU A 504 3.45 -24.48 0.39
C LEU A 504 4.87 -24.76 -0.11
N ASN A 505 5.00 -25.31 -1.32
CA ASN A 505 6.30 -25.60 -1.93
C ASN A 505 7.01 -24.31 -2.36
N GLU A 506 6.31 -23.44 -3.08
CA GLU A 506 6.79 -22.14 -3.53
C GLU A 506 7.16 -21.24 -2.33
N GLN A 507 6.28 -21.14 -1.33
CA GLN A 507 6.53 -20.39 -0.10
C GLN A 507 7.76 -20.92 0.67
N SER A 508 7.91 -22.25 0.80
CA SER A 508 9.07 -22.83 1.49
C SER A 508 10.38 -22.52 0.77
N ARG A 509 10.38 -22.53 -0.57
CA ARG A 509 11.55 -22.15 -1.38
C ARG A 509 11.86 -20.66 -1.25
N GLN A 510 10.87 -19.79 -1.30
CA GLN A 510 11.03 -18.34 -1.10
C GLN A 510 11.60 -18.04 0.29
N TYR A 511 11.02 -18.59 1.36
CA TYR A 511 11.56 -18.42 2.72
C TYR A 511 12.97 -18.96 2.90
N THR A 512 13.33 -20.04 2.18
CA THR A 512 14.70 -20.56 2.20
C THR A 512 15.67 -19.56 1.55
N ARG A 513 15.31 -19.00 0.39
CA ARG A 513 16.13 -17.98 -0.30
C ARG A 513 16.30 -16.73 0.56
N MET A 514 15.21 -16.21 1.14
CA MET A 514 15.26 -15.06 2.04
C MET A 514 16.06 -15.35 3.30
N GLY A 515 15.94 -16.56 3.87
CA GLY A 515 16.78 -16.99 4.99
C GLY A 515 18.27 -16.97 4.66
N THR A 516 18.67 -17.41 3.46
CA THR A 516 20.06 -17.33 2.99
C THR A 516 20.50 -15.88 2.77
N LEU A 517 19.67 -15.05 2.14
CA LEU A 517 19.96 -13.63 1.91
C LEU A 517 20.21 -12.90 3.25
N PHE A 518 19.29 -13.02 4.21
CA PHE A 518 19.42 -12.41 5.53
C PHE A 518 20.58 -12.99 6.33
N SER A 519 20.92 -14.28 6.17
CA SER A 519 22.10 -14.87 6.81
C SER A 519 23.40 -14.26 6.27
N ASN A 520 23.47 -14.03 4.95
CA ASN A 520 24.64 -13.40 4.34
C ASN A 520 24.73 -11.93 4.75
N ALA A 521 23.62 -11.20 4.69
CA ALA A 521 23.56 -9.81 5.11
C ALA A 521 23.97 -9.67 6.58
N LYS A 522 23.47 -10.53 7.48
CA LYS A 522 23.88 -10.55 8.88
C LYS A 522 25.41 -10.65 9.05
N ARG A 523 26.05 -11.60 8.36
CA ARG A 523 27.50 -11.80 8.44
C ARG A 523 28.28 -10.57 7.99
N TYR A 524 27.93 -9.99 6.85
CA TYR A 524 28.61 -8.79 6.35
C TYR A 524 28.35 -7.56 7.22
N TYR A 525 27.12 -7.42 7.72
CA TYR A 525 26.72 -6.33 8.59
C TYR A 525 27.47 -6.34 9.92
N GLU A 526 27.62 -7.51 10.55
CA GLU A 526 28.39 -7.68 11.78
C GLU A 526 29.88 -7.33 11.59
N LEU A 527 30.48 -7.70 10.45
CA LEU A 527 31.85 -7.32 10.11
C LEU A 527 31.99 -5.80 9.90
N GLN A 528 31.10 -5.19 9.12
CA GLN A 528 31.13 -3.75 8.85
C GLN A 528 30.97 -2.91 10.12
N LEU A 529 30.13 -3.35 11.06
CA LEU A 529 29.99 -2.69 12.36
C LEU A 529 31.23 -2.85 13.24
N ALA A 530 31.86 -4.03 13.25
CA ALA A 530 33.10 -4.25 13.98
C ALA A 530 34.24 -3.34 13.47
N ASP A 531 34.28 -3.08 12.16
CA ASP A 531 35.27 -2.22 11.52
C ASP A 531 34.92 -0.71 11.54
N GLY A 532 33.78 -0.32 12.15
CA GLY A 532 33.31 1.08 12.20
C GLY A 532 32.84 1.65 10.86
N LEU A 533 32.56 0.80 9.86
CA LEU A 533 32.17 1.18 8.51
C LEU A 533 30.67 1.50 8.41
N HIS A 534 30.21 2.54 9.12
CA HIS A 534 28.79 2.89 9.24
C HIS A 534 28.07 3.15 7.90
N GLU A 535 28.72 3.81 6.94
CA GLU A 535 28.11 4.08 5.63
C GLU A 535 27.97 2.82 4.77
N SER A 536 28.92 1.88 4.87
CA SER A 536 28.79 0.58 4.22
C SER A 536 27.66 -0.26 4.84
N ALA A 537 27.50 -0.19 6.16
CA ALA A 537 26.39 -0.84 6.87
C ALA A 537 25.02 -0.26 6.46
N LYS A 538 24.90 1.07 6.32
CA LYS A 538 23.69 1.71 5.78
C LYS A 538 23.41 1.29 4.34
N SER A 539 24.43 1.27 3.49
CA SER A 539 24.28 0.82 2.10
C SER A 539 23.77 -0.63 2.04
N LEU A 540 24.28 -1.52 2.90
CA LEU A 540 23.78 -2.89 3.00
C LEU A 540 22.32 -2.96 3.50
N ILE A 541 21.90 -2.10 4.43
CA ILE A 541 20.50 -1.98 4.87
C ILE A 541 19.59 -1.55 3.72
N ILE A 542 20.04 -0.60 2.89
CA ILE A 542 19.27 -0.14 1.72
C ILE A 542 19.11 -1.29 0.72
N GLU A 543 20.19 -1.97 0.36
CA GLU A 543 20.14 -3.09 -0.59
C GLU A 543 19.30 -4.27 -0.06
N LEU A 544 19.44 -4.62 1.23
CA LEU A 544 18.63 -5.65 1.86
C LEU A 544 17.13 -5.26 1.87
N GLY A 545 16.83 -3.98 2.11
CA GLY A 545 15.47 -3.45 2.03
C GLY A 545 14.89 -3.57 0.62
N LYS A 546 15.65 -3.16 -0.41
CA LYS A 546 15.26 -3.30 -1.82
C LYS A 546 14.94 -4.75 -2.20
N GLU A 547 15.82 -5.68 -1.85
CA GLU A 547 15.60 -7.11 -2.13
C GLU A 547 14.37 -7.67 -1.39
N ALA A 548 14.16 -7.27 -0.13
CA ALA A 548 12.97 -7.66 0.63
C ALA A 548 11.67 -7.08 0.03
N LEU A 549 11.70 -5.84 -0.47
CA LEU A 549 10.57 -5.22 -1.18
C LEU A 549 10.25 -5.95 -2.49
N VAL A 550 11.27 -6.32 -3.27
CA VAL A 550 11.11 -7.09 -4.52
C VAL A 550 10.50 -8.46 -4.23
N GLU A 551 11.01 -9.19 -3.24
CA GLU A 551 10.48 -10.50 -2.86
C GLU A 551 9.03 -10.42 -2.38
N ASN A 552 8.70 -9.43 -1.55
CA ASN A 552 7.34 -9.22 -1.07
C ASN A 552 6.36 -8.95 -2.24
N GLY A 553 6.79 -8.14 -3.22
CA GLY A 553 6.03 -7.90 -4.43
C GLY A 553 5.82 -9.15 -5.28
N ASP A 554 6.89 -9.91 -5.52
CA ASP A 554 6.83 -11.17 -6.28
C ASP A 554 5.94 -12.21 -5.58
N TRP A 555 5.98 -12.24 -4.25
CA TRP A 555 5.10 -13.06 -3.42
C TRP A 555 3.63 -12.68 -3.64
N VAL A 556 3.27 -11.40 -3.66
CA VAL A 556 1.87 -10.98 -3.90
C VAL A 556 1.42 -11.38 -5.29
N LEU A 557 2.22 -11.10 -6.33
CA LEU A 557 1.86 -11.46 -7.70
C LEU A 557 1.62 -12.95 -7.86
N LEU A 558 2.49 -13.80 -7.32
CA LEU A 558 2.34 -15.25 -7.35
C LEU A 558 1.00 -15.71 -6.77
N HIS A 559 0.52 -15.07 -5.69
CA HIS A 559 -0.76 -15.42 -5.08
C HIS A 559 -1.95 -14.89 -5.89
N ARG A 560 -1.82 -13.71 -6.51
CA ARG A 560 -2.88 -13.13 -7.35
C ARG A 560 -3.07 -13.88 -8.67
N GLU A 561 -2.01 -14.46 -9.23
CA GLU A 561 -2.11 -15.34 -10.40
C GLU A 561 -2.84 -16.66 -10.12
N ARG A 562 -2.96 -17.04 -8.84
CA ARG A 562 -3.60 -18.29 -8.40
C ARG A 562 -4.69 -18.01 -7.37
N PRO A 563 -5.73 -17.23 -7.72
CA PRO A 563 -6.76 -16.86 -6.78
C PRO A 563 -7.51 -18.08 -6.26
N MET A 564 -8.21 -17.90 -5.14
CA MET A 564 -9.19 -18.87 -4.67
C MET A 564 -10.27 -19.07 -5.74
N GLU A 565 -10.28 -20.25 -6.33
CA GLU A 565 -11.31 -20.73 -7.23
C GLU A 565 -11.99 -21.94 -6.61
N VAL A 566 -13.26 -22.17 -6.95
CA VAL A 566 -13.90 -23.46 -6.65
C VAL A 566 -13.08 -24.54 -7.37
N PRO A 567 -12.54 -25.54 -6.65
CA PRO A 567 -11.77 -26.61 -7.27
C PRO A 567 -12.62 -27.24 -8.38
N LYS A 568 -12.17 -27.12 -9.63
CA LYS A 568 -12.81 -27.83 -10.74
C LYS A 568 -12.50 -29.32 -10.50
N ALA A 569 -13.51 -30.08 -10.14
CA ALA A 569 -13.42 -31.53 -10.21
C ALA A 569 -13.26 -31.88 -11.70
N GLY A 570 -12.03 -32.20 -12.09
CA GLY A 570 -11.72 -32.75 -13.41
C GLY A 570 -12.09 -34.22 -13.48
#